data_AF-A0A2T3ND68-F1
#
_entry.id   AF-A0A2T3ND68-F1
#
_cell.length_a   1.000
_cell.length_b   1.000
_cell.length_c   1.000
_cell.angle_alpha   90.00
_cell.angle_beta   90.00
_cell.angle_gamma   90.00
#
_symmetry.space_group_name_H-M   'P 1'
#
loop_
_entity.id
_entity.type
_entity.pdbx_description
1 polymer ?
#
loop_
_entity_poly.entity_id
_entity_poly.type
_entity_poly.pdbx_seq_one_letter_code
_entity_poly.pdbx_strand_id
1 'polypeptide(L)' 'MAERKPPRPNLIKSIAGALIGVQSEKNREIDFSQQRPLPFILAGIAAIALFVGVLVAVSQLVAGG' A
#
# COMPACT_ATOMS: atom_id res chain seq x y z
N MET A 1 -21.41 20.33 18.99
CA MET A 1 -20.18 20.07 18.19
C MET A 1 -20.57 19.19 17.03
N ALA A 2 -20.37 19.62 15.79
CA ALA A 2 -20.75 18.81 14.62
C ALA A 2 -19.81 17.60 14.53
N GLU A 3 -20.38 16.39 14.49
CA GLU A 3 -19.64 15.15 14.30
C GLU A 3 -19.05 15.11 12.88
N ARG A 4 -17.77 15.46 12.75
CA ARG A 4 -17.07 15.42 11.46
C ARG A 4 -16.68 13.97 11.19
N LYS A 5 -17.42 13.30 10.30
CA LYS A 5 -17.05 11.98 9.79
C LYS A 5 -15.60 12.03 9.29
N PRO A 6 -14.72 11.11 9.71
CA PRO A 6 -13.34 11.11 9.26
C PRO A 6 -13.31 11.05 7.72
N PRO A 7 -12.41 11.82 7.08
CA PRO A 7 -12.28 11.80 5.63
C PRO A 7 -11.96 10.38 5.16
N ARG A 8 -12.48 9.99 3.99
CA ARG A 8 -12.26 8.65 3.45
C ARG A 8 -10.77 8.42 3.19
N PRO A 9 -10.26 7.18 3.39
CA PRO A 9 -8.89 6.84 3.04
C PRO A 9 -8.67 7.05 1.54
N ASN A 10 -7.55 7.65 1.17
CA ASN A 10 -7.11 7.70 -0.21
C ASN A 10 -6.08 6.59 -0.43
N LEU A 11 -6.55 5.46 -0.95
CA LEU A 11 -5.74 4.26 -1.14
C LEU A 11 -4.46 4.51 -1.94
N ILE A 12 -4.52 5.36 -2.98
CA ILE A 12 -3.35 5.67 -3.81
C ILE A 12 -2.29 6.39 -2.97
N LYS A 13 -2.70 7.41 -2.20
CA LYS A 13 -1.79 8.16 -1.33
C LYS A 13 -1.24 7.29 -0.20
N SER A 14 -2.06 6.43 0.38
CA SER A 14 -1.67 5.53 1.46
C SER A 14 -0.69 4.47 0.97
N ILE A 15 -0.93 3.86 -0.19
CA ILE A 15 -0.01 2.90 -0.82
C ILE A 15 1.30 3.59 -1.20
N ALA A 16 1.26 4.75 -1.87
CA ALA A 16 2.47 5.47 -2.26
C ALA A 16 3.31 5.91 -1.05
N GLY A 17 2.66 6.45 -0.01
CA GLY A 17 3.33 6.82 1.23
C GLY A 17 3.91 5.62 1.97
N ALA A 18 3.23 4.48 1.98
CA ALA A 18 3.71 3.25 2.58
C ALA A 18 4.90 2.65 1.81
N LEU A 19 4.87 2.66 0.48
CA LEU A 19 5.97 2.15 -0.37
C LEU A 19 7.25 2.99 -0.23
N ILE A 20 7.11 4.32 -0.12
CA ILE A 20 8.25 5.22 0.08
C ILE A 20 8.69 5.25 1.56
N GLY A 21 7.82 4.85 2.49
CA GLY A 21 8.05 4.89 3.94
C GLY A 21 7.80 6.25 4.60
N VAL A 22 7.17 7.21 3.89
CA VAL A 22 6.93 8.60 4.34
C VAL A 22 5.45 8.89 4.60
N GLN A 23 4.68 7.88 5.01
CA GLN A 23 3.27 8.03 5.33
C GLN A 23 3.08 8.88 6.60
N SER A 24 2.35 9.99 6.51
CA SER A 24 2.05 10.83 7.67
C SER A 24 1.10 10.16 8.66
N GLU A 25 1.24 10.47 9.95
CA GLU A 25 0.43 9.90 11.04
C GLU A 25 -1.07 10.13 10.84
N LYS A 26 -1.47 11.31 10.35
CA LYS A 26 -2.87 11.60 10.00
C LYS A 26 -3.44 10.64 8.96
N ASN A 27 -2.69 10.31 7.91
CA ASN A 27 -3.17 9.37 6.89
C ASN A 27 -3.23 7.96 7.50
N ARG A 28 -2.25 7.60 8.32
CA ARG A 28 -2.19 6.34 9.05
C ARG A 28 -3.42 6.15 9.96
N GLU A 29 -3.81 7.15 10.75
CA GLU A 29 -5.04 7.10 11.56
C GLU A 29 -6.29 6.92 10.71
N ILE A 30 -6.40 7.61 9.57
CA ILE A 30 -7.54 7.48 8.66
C ILE A 30 -7.60 6.06 8.05
N ASP A 31 -6.45 5.50 7.69
CA ASP A 31 -6.32 4.16 7.12
C ASP A 31 -6.64 3.06 8.15
N PHE A 32 -6.12 3.19 9.38
CA PHE A 32 -6.31 2.19 10.44
C PHE A 32 -7.58 2.38 11.29
N SER A 33 -8.28 3.51 11.14
CA SER A 33 -9.64 3.68 11.66
C SER A 33 -10.70 3.01 10.77
N GLN A 34 -10.30 2.46 9.62
CA GLN A 34 -11.21 1.69 8.78
C GLN A 34 -11.53 0.34 9.43
N GLN A 35 -12.81 0.00 9.45
CA GLN A 35 -13.29 -1.29 9.99
C GLN A 35 -12.84 -2.51 9.17
N ARG A 36 -12.31 -2.31 7.95
CA ARG A 36 -11.96 -3.38 7.02
C ARG A 36 -10.47 -3.29 6.62
N PRO A 37 -9.60 -4.13 7.19
CA PRO A 37 -8.16 -4.14 6.86
C PRO A 37 -7.85 -4.83 5.52
N LEU A 38 -8.80 -5.61 4.98
CA LEU A 38 -8.66 -6.40 3.75
C LEU A 38 -8.06 -5.64 2.55
N PRO A 39 -8.48 -4.40 2.21
CA PRO A 39 -7.91 -3.68 1.07
C PRO A 39 -6.40 -3.43 1.20
N PHE A 40 -5.92 -3.16 2.40
CA PHE A 40 -4.50 -2.92 2.66
C PHE A 40 -3.68 -4.21 2.56
N ILE A 41 -4.23 -5.33 3.05
CA ILE A 41 -3.59 -6.65 2.95
C ILE A 41 -3.46 -7.08 1.48
N LEU A 42 -4.55 -6.95 0.71
CA LEU A 42 -4.53 -7.29 -0.72
C LEU A 42 -3.56 -6.40 -1.51
N ALA A 43 -3.50 -5.11 -1.19
CA ALA A 43 -2.53 -4.19 -1.78
C ALA A 43 -1.09 -4.61 -1.45
N GLY A 44 -0.81 -5.02 -0.22
CA GLY A 44 0.49 -5.53 0.19
C GLY A 44 0.90 -6.82 -0.53
N ILE A 45 -0.02 -7.79 -0.62
CA ILE A 45 0.21 -9.04 -1.35
C ILE A 45 0.49 -8.75 -2.84
N ALA A 46 -0.29 -7.87 -3.47
CA ALA A 46 -0.08 -7.49 -4.87
C ALA A 46 1.29 -6.82 -5.08
N ALA A 47 1.70 -5.93 -4.17
CA ALA A 47 3.01 -5.28 -4.24
C ALA A 47 4.17 -6.28 -4.10
N ILE A 48 4.06 -7.23 -3.17
CA ILE A 48 5.08 -8.29 -2.99
C ILE A 48 5.14 -9.19 -4.23
N ALA A 49 3.99 -9.63 -4.74
CA ALA A 49 3.95 -10.46 -5.94
C ALA A 49 4.56 -9.74 -7.15
N LEU A 50 4.26 -8.44 -7.33
CA LEU A 50 4.86 -7.61 -8.36
C LEU A 50 6.39 -7.52 -8.19
N PHE A 51 6.86 -7.24 -6.97
CA PHE A 51 8.28 -7.15 -6.67
C PHE A 51 9.02 -8.45 -6.99
N VAL A 52 8.50 -9.59 -6.53
CA VAL A 52 9.07 -10.91 -6.84
C VAL A 52 9.04 -11.19 -8.34
N GLY A 53 7.95 -10.85 -9.03
CA GLY A 53 7.85 -10.99 -10.48
C GLY A 53 8.92 -10.18 -11.23
N VAL A 54 9.17 -8.94 -10.80
CA VAL A 54 10.25 -8.11 -11.34
C VAL A 54 11.61 -8.76 -11.09
N LEU A 55 11.88 -9.27 -9.88
CA LEU A 55 13.14 -9.96 -9.58
C LEU A 55 13.33 -11.21 -10.44
N VAL A 56 12.28 -12.02 -10.65
CA VAL A 56 12.32 -13.18 -11.53
C VAL A 56 12.60 -12.76 -12.97
N ALA A 57 11.92 -11.73 -13.49
CA ALA A 57 12.14 -11.25 -14.85
C ALA A 57 13.57 -10.74 -15.05
N VAL A 58 14.09 -9.95 -14.11
CA VAL A 58 15.49 -9.48 -14.14
C VAL A 58 16.46 -10.66 -14.02
N SER A 59 16.18 -11.61 -13.14
CA SER A 59 16.99 -12.82 -12.99
C SER A 59 17.06 -13.60 -14.29
N GLN A 60 15.94 -13.78 -15.01
CA GLN A 60 15.95 -14.47 -16.30
C GLN A 60 16.70 -13.67 -17.36
N LEU A 61 16.52 -12.34 -17.40
CA LEU A 61 17.24 -11.47 -18.34
C LEU A 61 18.76 -11.51 -18.14
N VAL A 62 19.23 -11.57 -16.89
CA VAL A 62 20.66 -11.51 -16.56
C VAL A 62 21.31 -12.89 -16.48
N ALA A 63 20.61 -13.91 -16.00
CA ALA A 63 21.10 -15.28 -15.95
C ALA A 63 21.11 -15.98 -17.32
N GLY A 64 20.71 -15.26 -18.38
CA GLY A 64 20.78 -15.75 -19.75
C GLY A 64 19.68 -16.73 -20.10
N GLY A 65 18.42 -16.38 -19.76
CA GLY A 65 17.30 -16.87 -20.57
C GLY A 65 17.53 -16.60 -22.06
#